data_AF-A0A8J6ZF62-F1
#
_entry.id   AF-A0A8J6ZF62-F1
#
_cell.length_a   1.000
_cell.length_b   1.000
_cell.length_c   1.000
_cell.angle_alpha   90.00
_cell.angle_beta   90.00
_cell.angle_gamma   90.00
#
_symmetry.space_group_name_H-M   'P 1'
#
loop_
_entity.id
_entity.type
_entity.pdbx_description
1 polymer ?
#
loop_
_entity_poly.entity_id
_entity_poly.type
_entity_poly.pdbx_seq_one_letter_code
_entity_poly.pdbx_strand_id
1 'polypeptide(L)'
;MDIALTSVKISINSCHCGIVISRLQLPDKCFIIGIIRNNQVISANTETLIFCEDYVLATALNPALIPALKLVLNKKHPIHYSHPECLIKNTKITY
;
A
#
# COMPACT_ATOMS: atom_id res chain seq x y z
N MET A 1 9.78 5.52 24.06
CA MET A 1 9.89 5.52 22.59
C MET A 1 8.60 4.94 22.11
N ASP A 2 7.73 5.80 21.60
CA ASP A 2 6.34 5.43 21.34
C ASP A 2 6.20 5.07 19.86
N ILE A 3 5.60 3.91 19.62
CA ILE A 3 5.39 3.38 18.28
C ILE A 3 3.92 3.59 17.95
N ALA A 4 3.65 4.17 16.79
CA ALA A 4 2.30 4.32 16.29
C ALA A 4 2.07 3.39 15.09
N LEU A 5 0.86 2.85 15.00
CA LEU A 5 0.40 2.00 13.91
C LEU A 5 -0.63 2.75 13.07
N THR A 6 -0.61 2.49 11.77
CA THR A 6 -1.64 2.96 10.84
C THR A 6 -1.94 1.91 9.79
N SER A 7 -3.16 1.93 9.29
CA SER A 7 -3.56 1.24 8.07
C SER A 7 -3.99 2.27 7.02
N VAL A 8 -3.69 1.98 5.75
CA VAL A 8 -4.13 2.80 4.61
C VAL A 8 -4.68 1.86 3.54
N LYS A 9 -5.93 2.09 3.12
CA LYS A 9 -6.54 1.38 2.00
C LYS A 9 -6.02 1.94 0.69
N ILE A 10 -5.47 1.07 -0.17
CA ILE A 10 -4.93 1.45 -1.48
C ILE A 10 -6.09 1.62 -2.46
N SER A 11 -6.30 2.85 -2.93
CA SER A 11 -7.34 3.13 -3.93
C SER A 11 -6.91 2.67 -5.33
N ILE A 12 -7.89 2.47 -6.21
CA ILE A 12 -7.66 2.07 -7.61
C ILE A 12 -6.72 3.00 -8.40
N ASN A 13 -6.69 4.28 -8.04
CA ASN A 13 -5.82 5.30 -8.64
C ASN A 13 -4.56 5.59 -7.81
N SER A 14 -4.20 4.73 -6.86
CA SER A 14 -2.96 4.85 -6.09
C SER A 14 -1.75 4.71 -7.01
N CYS A 15 -0.73 5.53 -6.76
CA CYS A 15 0.58 5.41 -7.42
C CYS A 15 1.35 4.16 -7.01
N HIS A 16 0.88 3.44 -5.98
CA HIS A 16 1.57 2.27 -5.43
C HIS A 16 1.06 0.94 -5.98
N CYS A 17 -0.04 0.94 -6.74
CA CYS A 17 -0.54 -0.27 -7.39
C CYS A 17 0.52 -0.86 -8.34
N GLY A 18 0.79 -2.16 -8.22
CA GLY A 18 1.80 -2.86 -9.01
C GLY A 18 3.25 -2.64 -8.57
N ILE A 19 3.48 -1.87 -7.50
CA ILE A 19 4.82 -1.66 -6.93
C ILE A 19 5.06 -2.69 -5.83
N VAL A 20 6.28 -3.23 -5.76
CA VAL A 20 6.71 -4.08 -4.63
C VAL A 20 6.94 -3.24 -3.37
N ILE A 21 6.52 -3.73 -2.21
CA ILE A 21 6.59 -2.99 -0.93
C ILE A 21 8.00 -2.48 -0.63
N SER A 22 9.05 -3.23 -0.99
CA SER A 22 10.45 -2.84 -0.80
C SER A 22 10.88 -1.60 -1.57
N ARG A 23 10.14 -1.20 -2.60
CA ARG A 23 10.41 0.00 -3.42
C ARG A 23 9.65 1.24 -2.94
N LEU A 24 8.80 1.11 -1.91
CA LEU A 24 8.13 2.27 -1.31
C LEU A 24 9.16 3.17 -0.64
N GLN A 25 9.19 4.45 -1.03
CA GLN A 25 9.94 5.47 -0.31
C GLN A 25 9.09 5.97 0.86
N LEU A 26 9.49 5.63 2.07
CA LEU A 26 8.82 6.05 3.30
C LEU A 26 9.57 7.21 3.96
N PRO A 27 8.89 8.02 4.78
CA PRO A 27 9.58 8.93 5.68
C PRO A 27 10.52 8.18 6.63
N ASP A 28 11.57 8.85 7.10
CA ASP A 28 12.52 8.26 8.04
C ASP A 28 11.81 7.65 9.26
N LYS A 29 12.34 6.52 9.74
CA LYS A 29 11.80 5.80 10.91
C LYS A 29 10.35 5.33 10.75
N CYS A 30 9.88 5.17 9.51
CA CYS A 30 8.63 4.49 9.18
C CYS A 30 8.90 3.15 8.50
N PHE A 31 8.04 2.16 8.73
CA PHE A 31 8.20 0.80 8.21
C PHE A 31 6.85 0.24 7.76
N ILE A 32 6.87 -0.59 6.71
CA ILE A 32 5.72 -1.44 6.37
C ILE A 32 5.86 -2.75 7.13
N ILE A 33 4.78 -3.16 7.80
CA ILE A 33 4.71 -4.42 8.55
C ILE A 33 4.13 -5.52 7.65
N GLY A 34 3.16 -5.15 6.82
CA GLY A 34 2.47 -6.09 5.93
C GLY A 34 1.31 -5.45 5.21
N ILE A 35 0.51 -6.29 4.59
CA ILE A 35 -0.74 -5.90 3.95
C ILE A 35 -1.87 -6.80 4.43
N ILE A 36 -3.10 -6.30 4.41
CA ILE A 36 -4.30 -7.11 4.51
C ILE A 36 -4.91 -7.20 3.12
N ARG A 37 -5.06 -8.42 2.62
CA ARG A 37 -5.70 -8.72 1.33
C ARG A 37 -6.68 -9.86 1.54
N ASN A 38 -7.90 -9.72 1.00
CA ASN A 38 -8.95 -10.74 1.15
C ASN A 38 -9.13 -11.21 2.61
N ASN A 39 -9.07 -10.26 3.55
CA ASN A 39 -9.19 -10.51 4.99
C ASN A 39 -8.07 -11.38 5.61
N GLN A 40 -6.93 -11.52 4.93
CA GLN A 40 -5.74 -12.22 5.41
C GLN A 40 -4.58 -11.25 5.59
N VAL A 41 -3.84 -11.39 6.69
CA VAL A 41 -2.61 -10.64 6.93
C VAL A 41 -1.47 -11.32 6.19
N ILE A 42 -0.79 -10.56 5.33
CA ILE A 42 0.40 -10.99 4.59
C ILE A 42 1.56 -10.14 5.11
N SER A 43 2.54 -10.78 5.73
CA SER A 43 3.76 -10.10 6.20
C SER A 43 4.50 -9.46 5.04
N ALA A 44 5.01 -8.25 5.25
CA ALA A 44 5.78 -7.56 4.23
C ALA A 44 7.07 -8.34 3.93
N ASN A 45 7.22 -8.76 2.68
CA ASN A 45 8.49 -9.27 2.18
C ASN A 45 8.96 -8.41 1.00
N THR A 46 10.18 -8.65 0.52
CA THR A 46 10.82 -7.85 -0.53
C THR A 46 10.12 -7.91 -1.88
N GLU A 47 9.26 -8.91 -2.08
CA GLU A 47 8.61 -9.23 -3.37
C GLU A 47 7.10 -8.98 -3.36
N THR A 48 6.53 -8.59 -2.21
CA THR A 48 5.09 -8.40 -2.06
C THR A 48 4.64 -7.23 -2.93
N LEU A 49 3.86 -7.52 -3.96
CA LEU A 49 3.20 -6.52 -4.79
C LEU A 49 2.00 -5.93 -4.08
N ILE A 50 1.83 -4.62 -4.20
CA ILE A 50 0.66 -3.89 -3.71
C ILE A 50 -0.41 -3.88 -4.80
N PHE A 51 -1.65 -4.24 -4.46
CA PHE A 51 -2.81 -4.14 -5.33
C PHE A 51 -3.82 -3.13 -4.81
N CYS A 52 -4.73 -2.72 -5.69
CA CYS A 52 -5.90 -1.95 -5.27
C CYS A 52 -6.70 -2.75 -4.23
N GLU A 53 -7.35 -2.03 -3.32
CA GLU A 53 -8.14 -2.57 -2.21
C GLU A 53 -7.34 -3.24 -1.08
N ASP A 54 -6.03 -3.45 -1.25
CA ASP A 54 -5.16 -3.84 -0.13
C ASP A 54 -5.18 -2.78 0.97
N TYR A 55 -5.11 -3.23 2.22
CA TYR A 55 -4.75 -2.34 3.33
C TYR A 55 -3.27 -2.50 3.63
N VAL A 56 -2.49 -1.44 3.44
CA VAL A 56 -1.09 -1.41 3.87
C VAL A 56 -1.02 -1.11 5.36
N LEU A 57 -0.38 -2.00 6.12
CA LEU A 57 -0.10 -1.86 7.54
C LEU A 57 1.29 -1.26 7.72
N ALA A 58 1.37 -0.11 8.37
CA ALA A 58 2.61 0.61 8.53
C ALA A 58 2.76 1.16 9.96
N THR A 59 3.99 1.41 10.35
CA THR A 59 4.35 1.95 11.65
C THR A 59 5.32 3.10 11.54
N ALA A 60 5.27 4.00 12.52
CA ALA A 60 6.27 5.04 12.72
C ALA A 60 6.81 4.96 14.14
N LEU A 61 8.14 5.03 14.29
CA LEU A 61 8.80 5.11 15.60
C LEU A 61 8.67 6.49 16.27
N ASN A 62 7.99 7.42 15.60
CA ASN A 62 7.56 8.70 16.13
C ASN A 62 6.11 8.93 15.67
N PRO A 63 5.12 9.00 16.59
CA PRO A 63 3.72 9.20 16.24
C PRO A 63 3.45 10.46 15.41
N ALA A 64 4.28 11.49 15.54
CA ALA A 64 4.18 12.72 14.76
C ALA A 64 4.37 12.51 13.25
N LEU A 65 4.96 11.38 12.83
CA LEU A 65 5.17 11.04 11.41
C LEU A 65 3.97 10.34 10.76
N ILE A 66 2.98 9.89 11.53
CA ILE A 66 1.81 9.19 10.99
C ILE A 66 1.09 9.99 9.89
N PRO A 67 0.88 11.32 10.01
CA PRO A 67 0.28 12.10 8.93
C PRO A 67 1.10 12.06 7.63
N ALA A 68 2.43 12.22 7.73
CA ALA A 68 3.33 12.17 6.57
C ALA A 68 3.35 10.76 5.94
N LEU A 69 3.38 9.71 6.77
CA LEU A 69 3.29 8.32 6.33
C LEU A 69 1.98 8.04 5.60
N LYS A 70 0.84 8.50 6.14
CA LYS A 70 -0.47 8.38 5.48
C LYS A 70 -0.50 9.14 4.16
N LEU A 71 0.10 10.32 4.09
CA LEU A 71 0.17 11.11 2.85
C LEU A 71 0.95 10.36 1.76
N VAL A 72 2.11 9.81 2.10
CA VAL A 72 2.92 9.00 1.19
C VAL A 72 2.12 7.79 0.70
N LEU A 73 1.52 7.01 1.60
CA LEU A 73 0.76 5.80 1.25
C LEU A 73 -0.54 6.08 0.47
N ASN A 74 -1.12 7.26 0.62
CA ASN A 74 -2.31 7.71 -0.13
C ASN A 74 -1.96 8.50 -1.41
N LYS A 75 -0.70 8.50 -1.85
CA LYS A 75 -0.32 9.18 -3.09
C LYS A 75 -1.09 8.60 -4.27
N LYS A 76 -1.88 9.43 -4.94
CA LYS A 76 -2.72 9.07 -6.09
C LYS A 76 -2.21 9.72 -7.36
N HIS A 77 -2.48 9.06 -8.47
CA HIS A 77 -2.31 9.70 -9.77
C HIS A 77 -3.32 10.85 -9.95
N PRO A 78 -3.00 11.86 -10.77
CA PRO A 78 -3.94 12.93 -11.14
C PRO A 78 -5.23 12.36 -11.75
N ILE A 79 -6.31 13.14 -11.70
CA ILE A 79 -7.66 12.74 -12.15
C ILE A 79 -7.69 12.32 -13.63
N HIS A 80 -6.79 12.87 -14.46
CA HIS A 80 -6.65 12.51 -15.88
C HIS A 80 -5.84 11.24 -16.13
N TYR A 81 -5.45 10.51 -15.09
CA TYR A 81 -4.73 9.26 -15.23
C TYR A 81 -5.66 8.14 -15.68
N SER A 82 -5.60 7.82 -16.97
CA SER A 82 -6.05 6.53 -17.47
C SER A 82 -4.97 5.49 -17.12
N HIS A 83 -5.31 4.56 -16.23
CA HIS A 83 -4.47 3.41 -15.96
C HIS A 83 -4.19 2.70 -17.29
N PRO A 84 -2.94 2.52 -17.73
CA PRO A 84 -2.66 1.61 -18.83
C PRO A 84 -2.99 0.22 -18.29
N GLU A 85 -4.18 -0.27 -18.62
CA GLU A 85 -4.69 -1.63 -18.37
C GLU A 85 -4.10 -2.29 -17.12
N CYS A 86 -4.80 -2.16 -16.00
CA CYS A 86 -4.51 -2.94 -14.81
C CYS A 86 -4.54 -4.41 -15.25
N LEU A 87 -3.41 -5.11 -15.19
CA LEU A 87 -3.26 -6.53 -15.52
C LEU A 87 -3.99 -7.40 -14.47
N ILE A 88 -5.28 -7.15 -14.26
CA ILE A 88 -6.22 -8.17 -13.80
C ILE A 88 -6.41 -9.08 -15.01
N LYS A 89 -5.41 -9.92 -15.27
CA LYS A 89 -5.55 -11.08 -16.15
C LYS A 89 -6.75 -11.87 -15.64
N ASN A 90 -7.84 -11.80 -16.40
CA ASN A 90 -8.87 -12.84 -16.51
C ASN A 90 -9.11 -13.67 -15.23
N THR A 91 -9.89 -13.15 -14.30
CA THR A 91 -10.79 -14.04 -13.55
C THR A 91 -11.85 -14.55 -14.53
N LYS A 92 -11.48 -15.56 -15.33
CA LYS A 92 -12.47 -16.48 -15.88
C LYS A 92 -12.93 -17.34 -14.71
N ILE A 93 -14.08 -16.96 -14.14
CA ILE A 93 -14.92 -17.90 -13.43
C ILE A 93 -15.47 -18.85 -14.49
N THR A 94 -15.05 -20.10 -14.46
CA THR A 94 -15.74 -21.19 -15.16
C THR A 94 -16.17 -22.18 -14.09
N TYR A 95 -17.50 -22.34 -13.99
CA TYR A 95 -18.17 -23.43 -13.29
C TYR A 95 -17.84 -24.77 -13.94
#